data_AF-A0A8H5UU38-F1
#
_entry.id   AF-A0A8H5UU38-F1
#
_cell.length_a   1.000
_cell.length_b   1.000
_cell.length_c   1.000
_cell.angle_alpha   90.00
_cell.angle_beta   90.00
_cell.angle_gamma   90.00
#
_symmetry.space_group_name_H-M   'P 1'
#
loop_
_entity.id
_entity.type
_entity.pdbx_description
1 polymer ?
#
loop_
_entity_poly.entity_id
_entity_poly.type
_entity_poly.pdbx_seq_one_letter_code
_entity_poly.pdbx_strand_id
1 'polypeptide(L)'
;MQNIQLLGTLLMSVGQQYGVILESIDKEAEVSKEKNELKRLQFSEVGVGYSTEATSYNLELRPAEWADLATKAVKAEVYGNGREEECLWGVLNYLEKRQAHWHAVPQHQDCPHQTHQAEEEPFCIKILHKAKESIETLKWKCRELYGPDKPDVGPISLL
;
A
#
# COMPACT_ATOMS: atom_id res chain seq x y z
N MET A 1 19.89 6.46 14.74
CA MET A 1 20.03 5.11 14.13
C MET A 1 18.88 4.19 14.50
N GLN A 2 18.58 3.92 15.78
CA GLN A 2 17.55 2.94 16.17
C GLN A 2 16.13 3.22 15.64
N ASN A 3 15.64 4.46 15.76
CA ASN A 3 14.26 4.80 15.33
C ASN A 3 14.05 4.59 13.82
N ILE A 4 15.06 4.88 13.01
CA ILE A 4 14.95 4.74 11.55
C ILE A 4 15.05 3.28 11.12
N GLN A 5 15.88 2.49 11.79
CA GLN A 5 15.94 1.04 11.57
C GLN A 5 14.60 0.39 11.92
N LEU A 6 14.03 0.71 13.08
CA LEU A 6 12.71 0.20 13.50
C LEU A 6 11.62 0.57 12.50
N LEU A 7 11.57 1.83 12.07
CA LEU A 7 10.59 2.29 11.08
C LEU A 7 10.76 1.59 9.74
N GLY A 8 11.99 1.44 9.25
CA GLY A 8 12.26 0.73 8.01
C GLY A 8 11.88 -0.75 8.08
N THR A 9 12.18 -1.43 9.19
CA THR A 9 11.73 -2.81 9.41
C THR A 9 10.21 -2.90 9.41
N LEU A 10 9.51 -2.01 10.11
CA LEU A 10 8.04 -1.97 10.13
C LEU A 10 7.48 -1.83 8.70
N LEU A 11 7.99 -0.87 7.91
CA LEU A 11 7.52 -0.62 6.55
C LEU A 11 7.74 -1.82 5.62
N MET A 12 8.90 -2.48 5.72
CA MET A 12 9.15 -3.71 4.97
C MET A 12 8.24 -4.86 5.41
N SER A 13 8.02 -5.03 6.71
CA SER A 13 7.10 -6.05 7.22
C SER A 13 5.67 -5.80 6.75
N VAL A 14 5.20 -4.55 6.72
CA VAL A 14 3.89 -4.20 6.17
C VAL A 14 3.82 -4.56 4.67
N GLY A 15 4.84 -4.20 3.87
CA GLY A 15 4.91 -4.59 2.46
C GLY A 15 4.82 -6.10 2.25
N GLN A 16 5.55 -6.89 3.06
CA GLN A 16 5.49 -8.35 3.03
C GLN A 16 4.10 -8.89 3.39
N GLN A 17 3.43 -8.30 4.38
CA GLN A 17 2.08 -8.74 4.77
C GLN A 17 1.07 -8.53 3.65
N TYR A 18 1.19 -7.49 2.83
CA TYR A 18 0.36 -7.36 1.64
C TYR A 18 0.56 -8.51 0.65
N GLY A 19 1.77 -9.03 0.51
CA GLY A 19 2.04 -10.26 -0.27
C GLY A 19 1.29 -11.47 0.28
N VAL A 20 1.33 -11.67 1.59
CA VAL A 20 0.60 -12.77 2.26
C VAL A 20 -0.93 -12.61 2.08
N ILE A 21 -1.46 -11.38 2.14
CA ILE A 21 -2.87 -11.11 1.91
C ILE A 21 -3.26 -11.47 0.47
N LEU A 22 -2.46 -11.09 -0.52
CA LEU A 22 -2.71 -11.43 -1.93
C LEU A 22 -2.70 -12.95 -2.16
N GLU A 23 -1.74 -13.67 -1.58
CA GLU A 23 -1.71 -15.13 -1.63
C GLU A 23 -2.94 -15.76 -0.95
N SER A 24 -3.38 -15.18 0.16
CA SER A 24 -4.59 -15.63 0.86
C SER A 24 -5.85 -15.43 0.03
N ILE A 25 -5.95 -14.32 -0.71
CA ILE A 25 -7.07 -14.06 -1.62
C ILE A 25 -7.11 -15.13 -2.72
N ASP A 26 -5.96 -15.40 -3.34
CA ASP A 26 -5.85 -16.40 -4.41
C ASP A 26 -6.22 -17.80 -3.93
N LYS A 27 -5.70 -18.20 -2.77
CA LYS A 27 -6.02 -19.49 -2.14
C LYS A 27 -7.51 -19.62 -1.85
N GLU A 28 -8.10 -18.58 -1.26
CA GLU A 28 -9.52 -18.58 -0.91
C GLU A 28 -10.41 -18.66 -2.16
N ALA A 29 -10.04 -17.97 -3.24
CA ALA A 29 -10.76 -18.03 -4.51
C ALA A 29 -10.74 -19.42 -5.14
N GLU A 30 -9.60 -20.11 -5.13
CA GLU A 30 -9.53 -21.49 -5.64
C GLU A 30 -10.32 -22.46 -4.76
N VAL A 31 -10.25 -22.34 -3.42
CA VAL A 31 -11.06 -23.18 -2.51
C VAL A 31 -12.56 -23.00 -2.75
N SER A 32 -13.05 -21.77 -2.90
CA SER A 32 -14.47 -21.52 -3.17
C SER A 32 -14.89 -22.01 -4.56
N LYS A 33 -13.98 -21.95 -5.54
CA LYS A 33 -14.22 -22.48 -6.89
C LYS A 33 -14.30 -24.01 -6.89
N GLU A 34 -13.42 -24.70 -6.16
CA GLU A 34 -13.46 -26.16 -5.98
C GLU A 34 -14.77 -26.62 -5.32
N LYS A 35 -15.29 -25.84 -4.37
CA LYS A 35 -16.57 -26.10 -3.69
C LYS A 35 -17.80 -25.63 -4.47
N ASN A 36 -17.60 -24.94 -5.59
CA ASN A 36 -18.66 -24.29 -6.37
C ASN A 36 -19.52 -23.31 -5.53
N GLU A 37 -18.88 -22.62 -4.58
CA GLU A 37 -19.50 -21.66 -3.67
C GLU A 37 -19.36 -20.22 -4.18
N LEU A 38 -20.42 -19.43 -4.04
CA LEU A 38 -20.37 -17.99 -4.26
C LEU A 38 -19.81 -17.27 -3.02
N LYS A 39 -19.13 -16.16 -3.25
CA LYS A 39 -18.59 -15.31 -2.19
C LYS A 39 -19.54 -14.17 -1.90
N ARG A 40 -19.99 -14.07 -0.65
CA ARG A 40 -20.86 -12.99 -0.18
C ARG A 40 -20.02 -11.84 0.36
N LEU A 41 -20.23 -10.64 -0.18
CA LEU A 41 -19.76 -9.38 0.36
C LEU A 41 -20.94 -8.65 0.98
N GLN A 42 -20.79 -8.27 2.25
CA GLN A 42 -21.80 -7.49 2.96
C GLN A 42 -21.31 -6.05 3.08
N PHE A 43 -22.08 -5.12 2.54
CA PHE A 43 -21.91 -3.69 2.72
C PHE A 43 -22.89 -3.24 3.80
N SER A 44 -22.40 -2.67 4.89
CA SER A 44 -23.22 -1.85 5.78
C SER A 44 -22.98 -0.39 5.47
N GLU A 45 -23.98 0.45 5.63
CA GLU A 45 -23.81 1.90 5.62
C GLU A 45 -22.76 2.27 6.69
N VAL A 46 -21.57 2.69 6.26
CA VAL A 46 -20.38 2.80 7.12
C VAL A 46 -20.49 4.06 7.98
N GLY A 47 -20.39 3.92 9.31
CA GLY A 47 -20.01 5.05 10.17
C GLY A 47 -20.27 4.94 11.67
N VAL A 48 -21.26 4.18 12.14
CA VAL A 48 -21.62 4.16 13.57
C VAL A 48 -21.84 2.72 14.01
N GLY A 49 -21.16 2.33 15.10
CA GLY A 49 -20.94 0.95 15.51
C GLY A 49 -22.17 0.05 15.39
N TYR A 50 -21.96 -1.16 14.86
CA TYR A 50 -22.85 -2.32 14.84
C TYR A 50 -24.29 -2.06 15.33
N SER A 51 -25.03 -1.20 14.63
CA SER A 51 -26.46 -1.10 14.86
C SER A 51 -27.08 -2.25 14.07
N THR A 52 -27.79 -3.13 14.77
CA THR A 52 -28.57 -4.22 14.17
C THR A 52 -29.66 -3.74 13.21
N GLU A 53 -29.87 -2.42 13.13
CA GLU A 53 -30.89 -1.76 12.31
C GLU A 53 -30.36 -1.17 11.00
N ALA A 54 -29.03 -1.20 10.77
CA ALA A 54 -28.46 -0.68 9.53
C ALA A 54 -28.82 -1.57 8.33
N THR A 55 -29.30 -0.95 7.25
CA THR A 55 -29.63 -1.66 6.01
C THR A 55 -28.34 -2.25 5.43
N SER A 56 -28.24 -3.58 5.40
CA SER A 56 -27.09 -4.27 4.83
C SER A 56 -27.38 -4.76 3.43
N TYR A 57 -26.50 -4.45 2.49
CA TYR A 57 -26.57 -4.95 1.11
C TYR A 57 -25.62 -6.15 0.97
N ASN A 58 -26.13 -7.27 0.46
CA ASN A 58 -25.34 -8.45 0.19
C ASN A 58 -25.12 -8.56 -1.32
N LEU A 59 -23.87 -8.69 -1.74
CA LEU A 59 -23.47 -8.96 -3.10
C LEU A 59 -22.86 -10.36 -3.15
N GLU A 60 -23.43 -11.24 -3.99
CA GLU A 60 -22.88 -12.57 -4.24
C GLU A 60 -22.07 -12.54 -5.53
N LEU A 61 -20.80 -12.93 -5.43
CA LEU A 61 -19.84 -12.88 -6.52
C LEU A 61 -19.30 -14.27 -6.81
N ARG A 62 -18.94 -14.53 -8.08
CA ARG A 62 -18.14 -15.70 -8.42
C ARG A 62 -16.76 -15.56 -7.77
N PRO A 63 -16.09 -16.66 -7.40
CA PRO A 63 -14.78 -16.60 -6.73
C PRO A 63 -13.75 -15.73 -7.46
N ALA A 64 -13.73 -15.76 -8.79
CA ALA A 64 -12.84 -14.91 -9.60
C ALA A 64 -13.16 -13.41 -9.52
N GLU A 65 -14.44 -13.04 -9.49
CA GLU A 65 -14.88 -11.64 -9.38
C GLU A 65 -14.60 -11.09 -7.98
N TRP A 66 -14.81 -11.92 -6.96
CA TRP A 66 -14.45 -11.58 -5.58
C TRP A 66 -12.95 -11.39 -5.42
N ALA A 67 -12.12 -12.27 -6.00
CA ALA A 67 -10.67 -12.18 -5.92
C ALA A 67 -10.14 -10.90 -6.61
N ASP A 68 -10.70 -10.56 -7.77
CA ASP A 68 -10.36 -9.33 -8.49
C ASP A 68 -10.72 -8.08 -7.66
N LEU A 69 -11.92 -8.06 -7.06
CA LEU A 69 -12.35 -6.94 -6.21
C LEU A 69 -11.49 -6.82 -4.93
N ALA A 70 -11.21 -7.93 -4.25
CA ALA A 70 -10.35 -7.96 -3.07
C ALA A 70 -8.93 -7.49 -3.41
N THR A 71 -8.38 -7.93 -4.54
CA THR A 71 -7.06 -7.48 -5.03
C THR A 71 -7.06 -5.98 -5.30
N LYS A 72 -8.13 -5.44 -5.90
CA LYS A 72 -8.29 -4.00 -6.14
C LYS A 72 -8.34 -3.20 -4.82
N ALA A 73 -9.03 -3.72 -3.80
CA ALA A 73 -9.05 -3.09 -2.48
C ALA A 73 -7.65 -3.05 -1.86
N VAL A 74 -6.90 -4.16 -1.89
CA VAL A 74 -5.51 -4.20 -1.42
C VAL A 74 -4.63 -3.20 -2.21
N LYS A 75 -4.81 -3.13 -3.52
CA LYS A 75 -4.07 -2.20 -4.37
C LYS A 75 -4.38 -0.73 -4.02
N ALA A 76 -5.64 -0.42 -3.68
CA ALA A 76 -6.04 0.91 -3.22
C ALA A 76 -5.40 1.28 -1.87
N GLU A 77 -5.26 0.34 -0.94
CA GLU A 77 -4.54 0.58 0.33
C GLU A 77 -3.04 0.83 0.11
N VAL A 78 -2.44 0.13 -0.86
CA VAL A 78 -1.00 0.23 -1.14
C VAL A 78 -0.66 1.49 -1.92
N TYR A 79 -1.36 1.77 -3.03
CA TYR A 79 -1.04 2.87 -3.94
C TYR A 79 -1.99 4.06 -3.85
N GLY A 80 -3.12 3.93 -3.15
CA GLY A 80 -4.14 4.97 -3.03
C GLY A 80 -5.23 4.85 -4.10
N ASN A 81 -6.33 5.54 -3.84
CA ASN A 81 -7.50 5.65 -4.73
C ASN A 81 -7.79 7.11 -5.15
N GLY A 82 -6.75 7.95 -5.22
CA GLY A 82 -6.86 9.40 -5.47
C GLY A 82 -6.63 10.25 -4.22
N ARG A 83 -6.40 9.64 -3.06
CA ARG A 83 -5.91 10.28 -1.84
C ARG A 83 -4.49 9.81 -1.55
N GLU A 84 -3.52 10.59 -1.98
CA GLU A 84 -2.09 10.22 -1.88
C GLU A 84 -1.60 10.11 -0.44
N GLU A 85 -2.25 10.78 0.52
CA GLU A 85 -1.80 10.82 1.92
C GLU A 85 -2.25 9.62 2.76
N GLU A 86 -3.19 8.82 2.26
CA GLU A 86 -3.85 7.73 3.02
C GLU A 86 -3.38 6.33 2.58
N CYS A 87 -2.30 6.21 1.80
CA CYS A 87 -1.78 4.92 1.32
C CYS A 87 -0.32 4.65 1.72
N LEU A 88 0.08 3.38 1.72
CA LEU A 88 1.45 2.98 2.09
C LEU A 88 2.51 3.66 1.20
N TRP A 89 2.26 3.74 -0.11
CA TRP A 89 3.17 4.39 -1.06
C TRP A 89 3.32 5.88 -0.77
N GLY A 90 2.23 6.55 -0.40
CA GLY A 90 2.21 7.93 0.06
C GLY A 90 3.10 8.15 1.28
N VAL A 91 2.95 7.30 2.29
CA VAL A 91 3.77 7.33 3.51
C VAL A 91 5.26 7.16 3.17
N LEU A 92 5.60 6.23 2.28
CA LEU A 92 6.99 6.02 1.84
C LEU A 92 7.56 7.24 1.11
N ASN A 93 6.81 7.81 0.18
CA ASN A 93 7.21 9.03 -0.53
C ASN A 93 7.40 10.22 0.41
N TYR A 94 6.50 10.38 1.38
CA TYR A 94 6.61 11.44 2.39
C TYR A 94 7.88 11.27 3.23
N LEU A 95 8.15 10.07 3.72
CA LEU A 95 9.32 9.79 4.53
C LEU A 95 10.62 10.00 3.76
N GLU A 96 10.65 9.62 2.48
CA GLU A 96 11.82 9.79 1.61
C GLU A 96 12.09 11.27 1.36
N LYS A 97 11.08 12.03 0.93
CA LYS A 97 11.19 13.49 0.74
C LYS A 97 11.68 14.19 2.00
N ARG A 98 11.12 13.81 3.16
CA ARG A 98 11.53 14.38 4.46
C ARG A 98 12.99 14.06 4.79
N GLN A 99 13.43 12.82 4.56
CA GLN A 99 14.81 12.43 4.84
C GLN A 99 15.81 13.06 3.86
N ALA A 100 15.48 13.09 2.57
CA ALA A 100 16.27 13.78 1.57
C ALA A 100 16.44 15.27 1.93
N HIS A 101 15.36 15.93 2.37
CA HIS A 101 15.41 17.30 2.85
C HIS A 101 16.33 17.45 4.07
N TRP A 102 16.22 16.55 5.06
CA TRP A 102 17.09 16.58 6.25
C TRP A 102 18.58 16.42 5.91
N HIS A 103 18.90 15.64 4.87
CA HIS A 103 20.28 15.45 4.41
C HIS A 103 20.79 16.58 3.50
N ALA A 104 19.90 17.34 2.86
CA ALA A 104 20.27 18.50 2.04
C ALA A 104 20.55 19.77 2.85
N VAL A 105 20.06 19.84 4.10
CA VAL A 105 20.26 21.01 4.97
C VAL A 105 21.67 20.94 5.61
N PRO A 106 22.52 21.97 5.42
CA PRO A 106 23.84 22.01 6.05
C PRO A 106 23.74 21.91 7.58
N GLN A 107 24.63 21.14 8.19
CA GLN A 107 24.70 21.02 9.65
C GLN A 107 24.98 22.39 10.28
N HIS A 108 24.36 22.64 11.44
CA HIS A 108 24.61 23.85 12.22
C HIS A 108 26.09 23.94 12.61
N GLN A 109 26.66 25.16 12.63
CA GLN A 109 28.10 25.37 12.88
C GLN A 109 28.58 24.86 14.24
N ASP A 110 27.67 24.73 15.21
CA ASP A 110 27.95 24.19 16.55
C ASP A 110 27.93 22.66 16.62
N CYS A 111 27.63 21.97 15.52
CA CYS A 111 27.65 20.52 15.48
C CYS A 111 29.10 20.04 15.26
N PRO A 112 29.69 19.25 16.17
CA PRO A 112 31.06 18.78 16.01
C PRO A 112 31.17 18.03 14.68
N HIS A 113 32.09 18.49 13.81
CA HIS A 113 32.25 18.06 12.43
C HIS A 113 32.24 16.53 12.30
N GLN A 114 31.06 15.97 12.00
CA GLN A 114 30.99 14.66 11.41
C GLN A 114 31.28 14.88 9.95
N THR A 115 32.50 14.54 9.53
CA THR A 115 32.91 14.51 8.13
C THR A 115 31.96 13.57 7.39
N HIS A 116 30.83 14.09 6.92
CA HIS A 116 29.89 13.38 6.10
C HIS A 116 30.63 13.07 4.79
N GLN A 117 30.96 11.80 4.58
CA GLN A 117 31.34 11.32 3.25
C GLN A 117 30.11 11.51 2.36
N ALA A 118 30.11 12.59 1.58
CA ALA A 118 28.97 13.03 0.77
C ALA A 118 28.65 12.09 -0.42
N GLU A 119 29.47 11.07 -0.67
CA GLU A 119 29.35 10.21 -1.84
C GLU A 119 28.38 9.03 -1.66
N GLU A 120 28.08 8.62 -0.42
CA GLU A 120 27.20 7.47 -0.18
C GLU A 120 25.79 7.88 0.24
N GLU A 121 24.78 7.28 -0.40
CA GLU A 121 23.37 7.49 -0.03
C GLU A 121 23.15 7.15 1.45
N PRO A 122 22.53 8.05 2.23
CA PRO A 122 22.21 7.81 3.63
C PRO A 122 21.41 6.52 3.84
N PHE A 123 21.80 5.73 4.85
CA PHE A 123 21.14 4.45 5.16
C PHE A 123 19.62 4.57 5.35
N CYS A 124 19.16 5.69 5.91
CA CYS A 124 17.73 5.98 6.09
C CYS A 124 16.97 6.03 4.75
N ILE A 125 17.59 6.55 3.69
CA ILE A 125 17.02 6.62 2.34
C ILE A 125 17.07 5.23 1.70
N LYS A 126 18.21 4.52 1.83
CA LYS A 126 18.37 3.14 1.34
C LYS A 126 17.27 2.20 1.85
N ILE A 127 16.90 2.29 3.14
CA ILE A 127 15.88 1.40 3.71
C ILE A 127 14.47 1.71 3.16
N LEU A 128 14.19 2.97 2.81
CA LEU A 128 12.93 3.34 2.14
C LEU A 128 12.88 2.82 0.70
N HIS A 129 14.00 2.88 -0.02
CA HIS A 129 14.11 2.26 -1.35
C HIS A 129 13.86 0.76 -1.27
N LYS A 130 14.44 0.06 -0.27
CA LYS A 130 14.15 -1.36 -0.05
C LYS A 130 12.68 -1.65 0.29
N ALA A 131 12.03 -0.81 1.07
CA ALA A 131 10.60 -0.93 1.32
C ALA A 131 9.77 -0.77 0.03
N LYS A 132 10.10 0.21 -0.82
CA LYS A 132 9.45 0.42 -2.12
C LYS A 132 9.65 -0.75 -3.08
N GLU A 133 10.90 -1.21 -3.23
CA GLU A 133 11.23 -2.40 -4.03
C GLU A 133 10.36 -3.60 -3.57
N SER A 134 10.23 -3.82 -2.27
CA SER A 134 9.42 -4.93 -1.74
C SER A 134 7.96 -4.87 -2.17
N ILE A 135 7.38 -3.67 -2.23
CA ILE A 135 6.00 -3.43 -2.69
C ILE A 135 5.89 -3.64 -4.20
N GLU A 136 6.87 -3.18 -4.97
CA GLU A 136 6.89 -3.34 -6.42
C GLU A 136 7.00 -4.81 -6.85
N THR A 137 7.65 -5.64 -6.03
CA THR A 137 7.73 -7.10 -6.27
C THR A 137 6.43 -7.85 -5.98
N LEU A 138 5.43 -7.19 -5.39
CA LEU A 138 4.13 -7.81 -5.16
C LEU A 138 3.50 -8.20 -6.49
N LYS A 139 2.99 -9.43 -6.56
CA LYS A 139 2.33 -9.95 -7.75
C LYS A 139 0.92 -9.40 -7.84
N TRP A 140 0.76 -8.32 -8.59
CA TRP A 140 -0.55 -7.75 -8.89
C TRP A 140 -1.19 -8.45 -10.08
N LYS A 141 -2.36 -9.08 -9.89
CA LYS A 141 -3.13 -9.66 -11.01
C LYS A 141 -3.71 -8.61 -11.99
N CYS A 142 -3.61 -7.32 -11.67
CA CYS A 142 -4.01 -6.23 -12.57
C CYS A 142 -3.08 -5.01 -12.40
N ARG A 143 -2.10 -4.84 -13.29
CA ARG A 143 -1.07 -3.77 -13.18
C ARG A 143 -1.62 -2.38 -13.57
N GLU A 144 -2.68 -2.31 -14.37
CA GLU A 144 -2.97 -1.14 -15.22
C GLU A 144 -3.69 0.04 -14.54
N LEU A 145 -4.35 -0.13 -13.40
CA LEU A 145 -5.22 0.94 -12.88
C LEU A 145 -4.66 1.79 -11.74
N TYR A 146 -3.54 1.44 -11.10
CA TYR A 146 -3.06 2.17 -9.90
C TYR A 146 -1.54 2.05 -9.70
N GLY A 147 -0.79 1.65 -10.74
CA GLY A 147 0.67 1.64 -10.66
C GLY A 147 1.25 3.06 -10.81
N PRO A 148 2.52 3.28 -10.44
CA PRO A 148 3.20 4.57 -10.64
C PRO A 148 3.28 5.00 -12.12
N ASP A 149 3.13 4.07 -13.07
CA ASP A 149 3.17 4.30 -14.52
C ASP A 149 1.79 4.60 -15.14
N LYS A 150 0.88 5.28 -14.43
CA LYS A 150 -0.45 5.58 -15.00
C LYS A 150 -0.34 6.69 -16.05
N PRO A 151 -0.67 6.47 -17.34
CA PRO A 151 -0.95 7.57 -18.25
C PRO A 151 -2.26 8.24 -17.79
N ASP A 152 -2.29 9.56 -17.81
CA ASP A 152 -3.45 10.39 -17.43
C ASP A 152 -4.78 9.76 -17.84
N VAL A 153 -5.52 9.25 -16.86
CA VAL A 153 -6.90 8.83 -17.07
C VAL A 153 -7.73 10.11 -17.08
N GLY A 154 -8.05 10.57 -18.28
CA GLY A 154 -8.98 11.67 -18.53
C GLY A 154 -10.34 11.45 -17.85
N PRO A 155 -11.14 12.51 -17.70
CA PRO A 155 -12.30 12.50 -16.83
C PRO A 155 -13.32 11.45 -17.28
N ILE A 156 -13.60 10.50 -16.39
CA ILE A 156 -14.71 9.56 -16.55
C ILE A 156 -15.99 10.38 -16.48
N SER A 157 -16.57 10.67 -17.65
CA SER A 157 -17.91 11.24 -17.76
C SER A 157 -18.91 10.17 -17.37
N LEU A 158 -19.51 10.31 -16.19
CA LEU A 158 -20.69 9.55 -15.79
C LEU A 158 -21.90 10.16 -16.50
N LEU A 159 -22.49 9.39 -17.42
CA LEU A 159 -23.84 9.58 -17.94
C LEU A 159 -24.60 8.26 -17.76
#